data_AF-A0A3C0TC75-F1
#
_entry.id   AF-A0A3C0TC75-F1
#
_cell.length_a   1.000
_cell.length_b   1.000
_cell.length_c   1.000
_cell.angle_alpha   90.00
_cell.angle_beta   90.00
_cell.angle_gamma   90.00
#
_symmetry.space_group_name_H-M   'P 1'
#
loop_
_entity.id
_entity.type
_entity.pdbx_description
1 polymer ?
#
loop_
_entity_poly.entity_id
_entity_poly.type
_entity_poly.pdbx_seq_one_letter_code
_entity_poly.pdbx_strand_id
1 'polypeptide(L)'
;MSDTKVYILDGGSLIIDGLHAFWNRGPSGEFRFPTYSVLIDHPDGKYLFDTGYDYDHVMKVLPFEKPLQTEDQTVPGQLAKVGLKPSDINYVINSHYHFDHCGGNKHLTTACTICHEEELAVCACPQPFEMLGYSDLT
;
A
#
# COMPACT_ATOMS: atom_id res chain seq x y z
N MET A 1 -13.35 10.80 -25.90
CA MET A 1 -12.52 10.04 -24.95
C MET A 1 -13.43 9.63 -23.81
N SER A 2 -13.20 8.49 -23.16
CA SER A 2 -13.93 8.15 -21.93
C SER A 2 -13.55 9.13 -20.82
N ASP A 3 -14.45 9.37 -19.86
CA ASP A 3 -14.12 10.17 -18.69
C ASP A 3 -13.21 9.37 -17.74
N THR A 4 -12.33 10.07 -17.03
CA THR A 4 -11.51 9.48 -15.97
C THR A 4 -12.38 8.95 -14.84
N LYS A 5 -12.09 7.74 -14.38
CA LYS A 5 -12.75 7.14 -13.20
C LYS A 5 -11.72 6.84 -12.13
N VAL A 6 -12.12 7.01 -10.87
CA VAL A 6 -11.28 6.75 -9.71
C VAL A 6 -12.00 5.75 -8.81
N TYR A 7 -11.29 4.70 -8.40
CA TYR A 7 -11.77 3.68 -7.49
C TYR A 7 -10.85 3.63 -6.27
N ILE A 8 -11.43 3.63 -5.08
CA ILE A 8 -10.69 3.36 -3.84
C ILE A 8 -10.74 1.86 -3.60
N LEU A 9 -9.58 1.22 -3.61
CA LEU A 9 -9.45 -0.22 -3.36
C LEU A 9 -9.26 -0.41 -1.86
N ASP A 10 -10.25 -1.01 -1.20
CA ASP A 10 -10.21 -1.30 0.23
C ASP A 10 -9.15 -2.39 0.52
N GLY A 11 -8.09 -1.99 1.22
CA GLY A 11 -6.91 -2.80 1.54
C GLY A 11 -6.96 -3.46 2.92
N GLY A 12 -8.07 -3.34 3.66
CA GLY A 12 -8.16 -3.82 5.04
C GLY A 12 -7.73 -2.75 6.06
N SER A 13 -7.16 -3.20 7.18
CA SER A 13 -6.80 -2.29 8.29
C SER A 13 -5.69 -2.81 9.19
N LEU A 14 -4.98 -1.87 9.81
CA LEU A 14 -3.90 -2.08 10.76
C LEU A 14 -4.20 -1.34 12.07
N ILE A 15 -3.40 -1.60 13.11
CA ILE A 15 -3.41 -0.91 14.39
C ILE A 15 -2.04 -0.30 14.66
N ILE A 16 -2.05 0.94 15.11
CA ILE A 16 -0.91 1.60 15.75
C ILE A 16 -1.33 2.15 17.12
N ASP A 17 -0.38 2.55 17.95
CA ASP A 17 -0.70 3.37 19.12
C ASP A 17 -1.14 4.77 18.66
N GLY A 18 -2.10 5.38 19.35
CA GLY A 18 -2.54 6.74 19.05
C GLY A 18 -1.43 7.79 19.11
N LEU A 19 -0.32 7.54 19.82
CA LEU A 19 0.88 8.39 19.78
C LEU A 19 1.66 8.32 18.46
N HIS A 20 1.53 7.21 17.71
CA HIS A 20 2.05 7.12 16.34
C HIS A 20 1.15 7.90 15.38
N ALA A 21 -0.18 7.78 15.53
CA ALA A 21 -1.15 8.49 14.69
C ALA A 21 -1.14 10.01 14.92
N PHE A 22 -1.02 10.43 16.18
CA PHE A 22 -1.06 11.82 16.62
C PHE A 22 0.24 12.16 17.35
N TRP A 23 1.30 12.42 16.58
CA TRP A 23 2.66 12.61 17.06
C TRP A 23 2.73 13.55 18.29
N ASN A 24 3.30 13.03 19.39
CA ASN A 24 3.44 13.68 20.71
C ASN A 24 2.14 14.11 21.41
N ARG A 25 0.98 13.86 20.80
CA ARG A 25 -0.32 14.33 21.28
C ARG A 25 -1.20 13.21 21.81
N GLY A 26 -1.24 12.07 21.13
CA GLY A 26 -2.07 10.93 21.51
C GLY A 26 -3.57 11.24 21.49
N PRO A 27 -4.39 10.61 22.35
CA PRO A 27 -4.00 9.75 23.48
C PRO A 27 -3.32 8.44 23.02
N SER A 28 -2.62 7.76 23.93
CA SER A 28 -2.14 6.40 23.67
C SER A 28 -3.29 5.39 23.65
N GLY A 29 -3.02 4.18 23.17
CA GLY A 29 -3.99 3.10 23.00
C GLY A 29 -4.17 2.71 21.54
N GLU A 30 -4.78 1.55 21.32
CA GLU A 30 -4.97 0.98 19.99
C GLU A 30 -5.84 1.87 19.11
N PHE A 31 -5.28 2.33 18.00
CA PHE A 31 -5.94 3.08 16.95
C PHE A 31 -5.96 2.25 15.67
N ARG A 32 -7.14 1.72 15.31
CA ARG A 32 -7.33 0.99 14.04
C ARG A 32 -7.60 1.96 12.90
N PHE A 33 -6.84 1.84 11.82
CA PHE A 33 -6.96 2.70 10.64
C PHE A 33 -7.07 1.87 9.36
N PRO A 34 -7.78 2.38 8.33
CA PRO A 34 -7.89 1.69 7.05
C PRO A 34 -6.59 1.84 6.24
N THR A 35 -6.31 0.86 5.40
CA THR A 35 -5.34 0.97 4.31
C THR A 35 -6.10 0.91 2.99
N TYR A 36 -5.60 1.60 1.97
CA TYR A 36 -6.24 1.60 0.65
C TYR A 36 -5.24 1.89 -0.46
N SER A 37 -5.65 1.56 -1.67
CA SER A 37 -4.98 1.97 -2.91
C SER A 37 -5.96 2.72 -3.80
N VAL A 38 -5.46 3.45 -4.80
CA VAL A 38 -6.31 4.22 -5.72
C VAL A 38 -6.08 3.78 -7.15
N LEU A 39 -7.08 3.15 -7.75
CA LEU A 39 -7.09 2.86 -9.18
C LEU A 39 -7.63 4.06 -9.94
N ILE A 40 -6.86 4.54 -10.90
CA ILE A 40 -7.24 5.59 -11.84
C ILE A 40 -7.36 4.95 -13.22
N ASP A 41 -8.59 4.83 -13.71
CA ASP A 41 -8.92 4.38 -15.06
C ASP A 41 -9.01 5.61 -15.97
N HIS A 42 -7.90 5.94 -16.62
CA HIS A 42 -7.75 7.12 -17.46
C HIS A 42 -7.67 6.70 -18.95
N PRO A 43 -8.08 7.54 -19.92
CA PRO A 43 -8.03 7.20 -21.34
C PRO A 43 -6.67 6.80 -21.91
N ASP A 44 -5.57 7.20 -21.28
CA ASP A 44 -4.20 6.84 -21.70
C ASP A 44 -3.64 5.60 -20.98
N GLY A 45 -4.30 5.12 -19.93
CA GLY A 45 -3.82 3.99 -19.15
C GLY A 45 -4.50 3.82 -17.80
N LYS A 46 -4.23 2.68 -17.18
CA LYS A 46 -4.63 2.35 -15.81
C LYS A 46 -3.45 2.56 -14.88
N TYR A 47 -3.65 3.46 -13.93
CA TYR A 47 -2.67 3.78 -12.90
C TYR A 47 -3.17 3.21 -11.58
N LEU A 48 -2.27 2.61 -10.82
CA LEU A 48 -2.53 2.20 -9.45
C LEU A 48 -1.61 3.00 -8.52
N PHE A 49 -2.19 3.88 -7.72
CA PHE A 49 -1.49 4.67 -6.71
C PHE A 49 -1.52 3.91 -5.37
N ASP A 50 -0.34 3.52 -4.90
CA ASP A 50 -0.07 2.57 -3.82
C ASP A 50 -0.68 1.19 -4.04
N THR A 51 -0.25 0.21 -3.23
CA THR A 51 -0.65 -1.20 -3.38
C THR A 51 -0.94 -1.91 -2.05
N GLY A 52 -1.16 -1.14 -0.98
CA GLY A 52 -1.51 -1.69 0.33
C GLY A 52 -0.36 -2.46 0.98
N TYR A 53 -0.67 -3.23 2.03
CA TYR A 53 0.26 -4.15 2.67
C TYR A 53 0.04 -5.59 2.20
N ASP A 54 1.09 -6.40 2.34
CA ASP A 54 1.02 -7.85 2.27
C ASP A 54 0.69 -8.44 3.65
N TYR A 55 -0.41 -9.19 3.75
CA TYR A 55 -0.88 -9.75 5.02
C TYR A 55 0.17 -10.64 5.70
N ASP A 56 0.84 -11.50 4.94
CA ASP A 56 1.82 -12.44 5.48
C ASP A 56 3.09 -11.73 5.97
N HIS A 57 3.57 -10.71 5.25
CA HIS A 57 4.65 -9.83 5.70
C HIS A 57 4.32 -9.18 7.03
N VAL A 58 3.15 -8.55 7.16
CA VAL A 58 2.74 -7.88 8.41
C VAL A 58 2.62 -8.90 9.54
N MET A 59 2.01 -10.07 9.31
CA MET A 59 1.91 -11.12 10.32
C MET A 59 3.28 -11.67 10.76
N LYS A 60 4.28 -11.65 9.88
CA LYS A 60 5.63 -12.15 10.16
C LYS A 60 6.51 -11.12 10.86
N VAL A 61 6.48 -9.87 10.39
CA VAL A 61 7.46 -8.84 10.77
C VAL A 61 6.87 -7.81 11.73
N LEU A 62 5.58 -7.48 11.58
CA LEU A 62 4.87 -6.49 12.38
C LEU A 62 3.56 -7.04 12.98
N PRO A 63 3.54 -8.25 13.60
CA PRO A 63 2.29 -8.86 14.08
C PRO A 63 1.55 -8.02 15.12
N PHE A 64 2.27 -7.10 15.79
CA PHE A 64 1.69 -6.15 16.74
C PHE A 64 0.75 -5.12 16.08
N GLU A 65 0.82 -4.95 14.75
CA GLU A 65 -0.12 -4.11 14.00
C GLU A 65 -1.46 -4.79 13.68
N LYS A 66 -1.62 -6.07 14.06
CA LYS A 66 -2.91 -6.81 14.02
C LYS A 66 -3.65 -6.63 12.69
N PRO A 67 -3.05 -7.05 11.56
CA PRO A 67 -3.66 -6.87 10.24
C PRO A 67 -5.01 -7.57 10.15
N LEU A 68 -5.97 -6.88 9.53
CA LEU A 68 -7.26 -7.45 9.13
C LEU A 68 -7.44 -7.19 7.64
N GLN A 69 -7.19 -8.21 6.82
CA GLN A 69 -7.37 -8.20 5.37
C GLN A 69 -7.98 -9.53 4.96
N THR A 70 -9.03 -9.50 4.15
CA THR A 70 -9.54 -10.69 3.46
C THR A 70 -8.87 -10.84 2.09
N GLU A 71 -8.97 -12.01 1.47
CA GLU A 71 -8.52 -12.23 0.09
C GLU A 71 -9.11 -11.20 -0.89
N ASP A 72 -10.37 -10.82 -0.69
CA ASP A 72 -11.09 -9.81 -1.50
C ASP A 72 -10.59 -8.37 -1.28
N GLN A 73 -9.79 -8.13 -0.23
CA GLN A 73 -9.16 -6.85 0.09
C GLN A 73 -7.70 -6.77 -0.38
N THR A 74 -7.14 -7.85 -0.93
CA THR A 74 -5.84 -7.79 -1.61
C THR A 74 -5.94 -6.99 -2.92
N VAL A 75 -4.82 -6.50 -3.46
CA VAL A 75 -4.80 -5.82 -4.77
C VAL A 75 -5.42 -6.69 -5.87
N PRO A 76 -5.06 -7.98 -6.04
CA PRO A 76 -5.74 -8.86 -6.99
C PRO A 76 -7.26 -8.99 -6.73
N GLY A 77 -7.67 -9.14 -5.47
CA GLY A 77 -9.07 -9.25 -5.09
C GLY A 77 -9.89 -7.99 -5.41
N GLN A 78 -9.35 -6.81 -5.11
CA GLN A 78 -10.00 -5.53 -5.40
C GLN A 78 -10.06 -5.22 -6.91
N LEU A 79 -9.02 -5.56 -7.68
CA LEU A 79 -9.04 -5.43 -9.14
C LEU A 79 -10.08 -6.35 -9.78
N ALA A 80 -10.22 -7.59 -9.27
CA ALA A 80 -11.20 -8.54 -9.79
C ALA A 80 -12.65 -8.03 -9.65
N LYS A 81 -12.97 -7.26 -8.59
CA LYS A 81 -14.30 -6.66 -8.39
C LYS A 81 -14.69 -5.66 -9.48
N VAL A 82 -13.72 -5.06 -10.16
CA VAL A 82 -13.93 -4.16 -11.31
C VAL A 82 -13.59 -4.83 -12.65
N GLY A 83 -13.47 -6.16 -12.66
CA GLY A 83 -13.21 -6.94 -13.88
C GLY A 83 -11.79 -6.80 -14.43
N LEU A 84 -10.82 -6.45 -13.58
CA LEU A 84 -9.41 -6.30 -13.94
C LEU A 84 -8.55 -7.36 -13.27
N LYS A 85 -7.39 -7.64 -13.87
CA LYS A 85 -6.28 -8.41 -13.29
C LYS A 85 -5.06 -7.50 -13.10
N PRO A 86 -4.09 -7.88 -12.25
CA PRO A 86 -2.86 -7.09 -12.06
C PRO A 86 -2.10 -6.75 -13.36
N SER A 87 -2.13 -7.65 -14.35
CA SER A 87 -1.49 -7.41 -15.66
C SER A 87 -2.23 -6.42 -16.58
N ASP A 88 -3.41 -5.93 -16.19
CA ASP A 88 -4.09 -4.84 -16.90
C ASP A 88 -3.62 -3.45 -16.43
N ILE A 89 -2.83 -3.37 -15.35
CA ILE A 89 -2.29 -2.12 -14.83
C ILE A 89 -1.08 -1.70 -15.66
N ASN A 90 -1.09 -0.46 -16.14
CA ASN A 90 0.00 0.08 -16.97
C ASN A 90 1.08 0.73 -16.11
N TYR A 91 0.67 1.41 -15.04
CA TYR A 91 1.56 2.17 -14.17
C TYR A 91 1.23 1.90 -12.71
N VAL A 92 2.27 1.73 -11.88
CA VAL A 92 2.15 1.76 -10.43
C VAL A 92 2.91 2.96 -9.90
N ILE A 93 2.26 3.78 -9.07
CA ILE A 93 2.84 4.96 -8.44
C ILE A 93 2.91 4.65 -6.96
N ASN A 94 4.09 4.57 -6.38
CA ASN A 94 4.24 4.48 -4.92
C ASN A 94 4.41 5.88 -4.37
N SER A 95 3.55 6.26 -3.42
CA SER A 95 3.71 7.49 -2.64
C SER A 95 5.02 7.48 -1.86
N HIS A 96 5.34 6.33 -1.27
CA HIS A 96 6.59 5.98 -0.60
C HIS A 96 6.68 4.44 -0.45
N TYR A 97 7.79 3.93 0.09
CA TYR A 97 8.01 2.49 0.27
C TYR A 97 7.86 1.98 1.71
N HIS A 98 6.98 2.60 2.50
CA HIS A 98 6.51 1.89 3.69
C HIS A 98 5.67 0.67 3.29
N PHE A 99 5.76 -0.38 4.11
CA PHE A 99 5.21 -1.70 3.83
C PHE A 99 3.71 -1.70 3.48
N ASP A 100 2.95 -0.75 4.02
CA ASP A 100 1.51 -0.59 3.82
C ASP A 100 1.11 0.19 2.57
N HIS A 101 2.09 0.64 1.79
CA HIS A 101 1.90 1.30 0.51
C HIS A 101 2.47 0.51 -0.68
N CYS A 102 3.30 -0.50 -0.44
CA CYS A 102 4.01 -1.22 -1.51
C CYS A 102 3.88 -2.76 -1.48
N GLY A 103 3.25 -3.36 -0.48
CA GLY A 103 3.20 -4.82 -0.31
C GLY A 103 2.53 -5.58 -1.47
N GLY A 104 1.64 -4.91 -2.22
CA GLY A 104 1.02 -5.48 -3.42
C GLY A 104 1.83 -5.33 -4.71
N ASN A 105 2.97 -4.61 -4.69
CA ASN A 105 3.79 -4.36 -5.89
C ASN A 105 4.23 -5.67 -6.57
N LYS A 106 4.45 -6.74 -5.80
CA LYS A 106 4.83 -8.08 -6.29
C LYS A 106 3.87 -8.68 -7.31
N HIS A 107 2.62 -8.21 -7.37
CA HIS A 107 1.63 -8.67 -8.35
C HIS A 107 1.69 -7.92 -9.69
N LEU A 108 2.37 -6.78 -9.75
CA LEU A 108 2.34 -5.82 -10.86
C LEU A 108 3.60 -5.90 -11.73
N THR A 109 4.00 -7.12 -12.09
CA THR A 109 5.31 -7.40 -12.73
C THR A 109 5.49 -6.80 -14.13
N THR A 110 4.41 -6.32 -14.76
CA THR A 110 4.43 -5.70 -16.10
C THR A 110 4.20 -4.18 -16.07
N ALA A 111 3.83 -3.61 -14.93
CA ALA A 111 3.55 -2.18 -14.80
C ALA A 111 4.85 -1.38 -14.77
N CYS A 112 4.83 -0.15 -15.29
CA CYS A 112 5.90 0.80 -15.08
C CYS A 112 5.79 1.38 -13.67
N THR A 113 6.79 1.13 -12.82
CA THR A 113 6.86 1.67 -11.47
C THR A 113 7.40 3.09 -11.46
N ILE A 114 6.72 3.98 -10.74
CA ILE A 114 7.05 5.40 -10.57
C ILE A 114 7.10 5.71 -9.08
N CYS A 115 8.18 6.34 -8.63
CA CYS A 115 8.35 6.84 -7.26
C CYS A 115 9.28 8.06 -7.28
N HIS A 116 9.44 8.72 -6.14
CA HIS A 116 10.47 9.75 -5.98
C HIS A 116 11.86 9.11 -5.92
N GLU A 117 12.88 9.75 -6.51
CA GLU A 117 14.24 9.20 -6.53
C GLU A 117 14.81 8.97 -5.11
N GLU A 118 14.52 9.89 -4.18
CA GLU A 118 14.99 9.78 -2.80
C GLU A 118 14.35 8.60 -2.04
N GLU A 119 13.16 8.15 -2.42
CA GLU A 119 12.53 6.98 -1.79
C GLU A 119 13.34 5.71 -2.02
N LEU A 120 13.99 5.58 -3.19
CA LEU A 120 14.89 4.46 -3.46
C LEU A 120 16.14 4.51 -2.58
N ALA A 121 16.67 5.71 -2.32
CA ALA A 121 17.82 5.89 -1.45
C ALA A 121 17.47 5.57 0.01
N VAL A 122 16.30 6.02 0.49
CA VAL A 122 15.83 5.74 1.85
C VAL A 122 15.50 4.26 2.03
N CYS A 123 14.82 3.62 1.08
CA CYS A 123 14.52 2.18 1.15
C CYS A 123 15.79 1.32 1.30
N ALA A 124 16.89 1.72 0.65
CA ALA A 124 18.18 1.01 0.77
C ALA A 124 18.90 1.25 2.10
N CYS A 125 18.68 2.40 2.76
CA CYS A 125 19.35 2.79 3.99
C CYS A 125 18.45 3.70 4.84
N PRO A 126 17.39 3.14 5.45
CA PRO A 126 16.39 3.95 6.14
C PRO A 126 16.97 4.51 7.44
N GLN A 127 16.41 5.64 7.90
CA GLN A 127 16.75 6.13 9.22
C GLN A 127 16.33 5.10 10.29
N PRO A 128 17.06 4.99 11.43
CA PRO A 128 16.76 3.98 12.44
C PRO A 128 15.31 4.00 12.96
N PHE A 129 14.66 5.18 12.98
CA PHE A 129 13.28 5.31 13.45
C PHE A 129 12.24 4.90 12.38
N GLU A 130 12.63 4.76 11.12
CA GLU A 130 11.75 4.40 9.98
C GLU A 130 11.85 2.92 9.61
N MET A 131 12.76 2.18 10.25
CA MET A 131 13.10 0.80 9.89
C MET A 131 11.88 -0.15 9.88
N LEU A 132 10.87 0.09 10.71
CA LEU A 132 9.62 -0.69 10.68
C LEU A 132 8.77 -0.36 9.46
N GLY A 133 8.75 0.90 9.02
CA GLY A 133 8.08 1.32 7.80
C GLY A 133 8.71 0.64 6.58
N TYR A 134 10.04 0.73 6.45
CA TYR A 134 10.82 0.07 5.39
C TYR A 134 11.22 -1.37 5.76
N SER A 135 10.27 -2.15 6.26
CA SER A 135 10.53 -3.51 6.75
C SER A 135 10.54 -4.58 5.66
N ASP A 136 10.03 -4.26 4.46
CA ASP A 136 9.97 -5.15 3.31
C ASP A 136 11.28 -5.10 2.50
N LEU A 137 12.35 -5.63 3.10
CA LEU A 137 13.72 -5.56 2.56
C LEU A 137 14.13 -6.81 1.75
N THR A 138 13.18 -7.67 1.35
CA THR A 138 13.47 -8.99 0.74
C THR A 138 12.77 -9.22 -0.58
#